data_AF-A0A920NV57-F1
#
_entry.id   AF-A0A920NV57-F1
#
_cell.length_a   1.000
_cell.length_b   1.000
_cell.length_c   1.000
_cell.angle_alpha   90.00
_cell.angle_beta   90.00
_cell.angle_gamma   90.00
#
_symmetry.space_group_name_H-M   'P 1'
#
loop_
_entity.id
_entity.type
_entity.pdbx_description
1 polymer ?
#
loop_
_entity_poly.entity_id
_entity_poly.type
_entity_poly.pdbx_seq_one_letter_code
_entity_poly.pdbx_strand_id
1 'polypeptide(L)' 'MFTRMDKGTKEDWEHIGAEHLPHIVDMPNRVFGMLEQLEGFTGGFAVNQLHHCLQTATMARNANASDEKVF' A
#
# COMPACT_ATOMS: atom_id res chain seq x y z
N MET A 1 -11.59 26.42 1.64
CA MET A 1 -10.24 25.84 1.55
C MET A 1 -9.21 26.91 1.89
N PHE A 2 -8.49 26.72 2.99
CA PHE A 2 -7.40 27.61 3.40
C PHE A 2 -6.17 27.46 2.49
N THR A 3 -5.34 28.51 2.41
CA THR A 3 -4.03 28.47 1.74
C THR A 3 -2.86 28.47 2.73
N ARG A 4 -3.14 28.62 4.03
CA ARG A 4 -2.18 28.49 5.13
C ARG A 4 -2.81 27.66 6.25
N MET A 5 -2.06 26.69 6.77
CA MET A 5 -2.55 25.75 7.80
C MET A 5 -3.01 26.45 9.09
N ASP A 6 -2.35 27.54 9.49
CA ASP A 6 -2.71 28.34 10.68
C ASP A 6 -4.03 29.11 10.53
N LYS A 7 -4.61 29.12 9.33
CA LYS A 7 -5.89 29.75 9.00
C LYS A 7 -7.00 28.74 8.71
N GLY A 8 -6.74 27.44 8.87
CA GLY A 8 -7.74 26.41 8.62
C GLY A 8 -8.88 26.46 9.64
N THR A 9 -10.11 26.36 9.15
CA THR A 9 -11.30 26.24 10.02
C THR A 9 -11.70 24.77 10.20
N LYS A 10 -12.61 24.50 11.14
CA LYS A 10 -13.16 23.16 11.35
C LYS A 10 -13.80 22.62 10.08
N GLU A 11 -14.55 23.47 9.38
CA GLU A 11 -15.27 23.12 8.15
C GLU A 11 -14.30 22.78 7.01
N ASP A 12 -13.15 23.49 6.91
CA ASP A 12 -12.11 23.14 5.94
C ASP A 12 -11.53 21.74 6.23
N TRP A 13 -11.28 21.42 7.50
CA TRP A 13 -10.75 20.11 7.90
C TRP A 13 -11.77 18.98 7.73
N GLU A 14 -13.05 19.24 7.97
CA GLU A 14 -14.14 18.29 7.70
C GLU A 14 -14.24 18.00 6.21
N HIS A 15 -14.13 19.03 5.35
CA HIS A 15 -14.09 18.84 3.91
C HIS A 15 -12.89 18.00 3.47
N ILE A 16 -11.67 18.32 3.94
CA ILE A 16 -10.46 17.54 3.65
C ILE A 16 -10.62 16.09 4.13
N GLY A 17 -11.17 15.89 5.32
CA GLY A 17 -11.41 14.56 5.88
C GLY A 17 -12.37 13.74 5.02
N ALA A 18 -13.44 14.35 4.52
CA ALA A 18 -14.40 13.71 3.63
C ALA A 18 -13.75 13.29 2.29
N GLU A 19 -12.91 14.13 1.69
CA GLU A 19 -12.17 13.81 0.46
C GLU A 19 -11.09 12.74 0.70
N HIS A 20 -10.49 12.71 1.88
CA HIS A 20 -9.44 11.74 2.22
C HIS A 20 -10.00 10.36 2.59
N LEU A 21 -11.23 10.28 3.10
CA LEU A 21 -11.84 9.04 3.57
C LEU A 21 -11.92 7.95 2.48
N PRO A 22 -12.37 8.21 1.24
CA PRO A 22 -12.34 7.21 0.16
C PRO A 22 -10.94 6.64 -0.09
N HIS A 23 -9.91 7.47 0.04
CA HIS A 23 -8.52 7.04 -0.14
C HIS A 23 -8.02 6.15 1.00
N ILE A 24 -8.43 6.42 2.25
CA ILE A 24 -8.14 5.54 3.38
C ILE A 24 -8.80 4.17 3.17
N VAL A 25 -10.08 4.16 2.77
CA VAL A 25 -10.83 2.92 2.55
C VAL A 25 -10.22 2.10 1.41
N ASP A 26 -9.74 2.75 0.35
CA ASP A 26 -9.11 2.12 -0.81
C ASP A 26 -7.63 1.76 -0.61
N MET A 27 -7.02 2.14 0.54
CA MET A 27 -5.59 1.88 0.79
C MET A 27 -5.16 0.43 0.53
N PRO A 28 -5.89 -0.62 0.96
CA PRO A 28 -5.49 -2.00 0.70
C PRO A 28 -5.35 -2.29 -0.80
N ASN A 29 -6.29 -1.85 -1.64
CA ASN A 29 -6.24 -2.04 -3.08
C ASN A 29 -5.04 -1.34 -3.71
N ARG A 30 -4.67 -0.16 -3.21
CA ARG A 30 -3.49 0.57 -3.68
C ARG A 30 -2.21 -0.17 -3.36
N VAL A 31 -2.11 -0.75 -2.16
CA VAL A 31 -0.96 -1.58 -1.78
C VAL A 31 -0.89 -2.82 -2.65
N PHE A 32 -2.01 -3.50 -2.90
CA PHE A 32 -2.05 -4.62 -3.83
C PHE A 32 -1.64 -4.22 -5.25
N GLY A 33 -2.14 -3.10 -5.77
CA GLY A 33 -1.75 -2.59 -7.09
C GLY A 33 -0.25 -2.30 -7.19
N MET A 34 0.38 -1.77 -6.14
CA MET A 34 1.84 -1.58 -6.10
C MET A 34 2.61 -2.91 -6.10
N LEU A 35 2.11 -3.94 -5.39
CA LEU A 35 2.70 -5.28 -5.42
C LEU A 35 2.54 -5.94 -6.79
N GLU A 36 1.38 -5.81 -7.43
CA GLU A 36 1.12 -6.38 -8.76
C GLU A 36 2.04 -5.79 -9.84
N GLN A 37 2.42 -4.51 -9.73
CA GLN A 37 3.39 -3.89 -10.64
C GLN A 37 4.76 -4.61 -10.68
N LEU A 38 5.11 -5.36 -9.63
CA LEU A 38 6.35 -6.16 -9.58
C LEU A 38 6.35 -7.31 -10.60
N GLU A 39 5.21 -7.69 -11.17
CA GLU A 39 5.12 -8.71 -12.19
C GLU A 39 5.86 -8.31 -13.48
N GLY A 40 5.90 -7.00 -13.78
CA GLY A 40 6.52 -6.45 -14.98
C GLY A 40 8.05 -6.36 -14.93
N PHE A 41 8.69 -6.68 -13.80
CA PHE A 41 10.13 -6.53 -13.63
C PHE A 41 10.81 -7.86 -13.30
N THR A 42 11.58 -8.38 -14.26
CA THR A 42 12.42 -9.58 -14.08
C THR A 42 13.89 -9.24 -13.81
N GLY A 43 14.38 -8.07 -14.25
CA GLY A 43 15.77 -7.67 -14.07
C GLY A 43 16.80 -8.63 -14.68
N GLY A 44 16.40 -9.50 -15.61
CA GLY A 44 17.25 -10.54 -16.20
C GLY A 44 17.26 -11.87 -15.44
N PHE A 45 16.49 -12.01 -14.36
CA PHE A 45 16.31 -13.28 -13.64
C PHE A 45 15.24 -14.17 -14.31
N ALA A 46 15.21 -15.44 -13.89
CA ALA A 46 14.26 -16.43 -14.40
C ALA A 46 12.79 -16.17 -13.99
N VAL A 47 12.58 -15.36 -12.95
CA VAL A 47 11.25 -15.02 -12.42
C VAL A 47 11.15 -13.51 -12.20
N ASN A 48 9.92 -12.98 -12.18
CA ASN A 48 9.68 -11.58 -11.85
C ASN A 48 9.74 -11.34 -10.33
N GLN A 49 9.81 -10.06 -9.94
CA GLN A 49 9.89 -9.69 -8.53
C GLN A 49 8.62 -10.09 -7.76
N LEU A 50 7.44 -10.05 -8.38
CA LEU A 50 6.21 -10.51 -7.72
C LEU A 50 6.33 -11.99 -7.30
N HIS A 51 6.78 -12.85 -8.21
CA HIS A 51 6.99 -14.26 -7.93
C HIS A 51 8.00 -14.46 -6.80
N HIS A 52 9.12 -13.72 -6.82
CA HIS A 52 10.12 -13.80 -5.76
C HIS A 52 9.54 -13.38 -4.41
N CYS A 53 8.80 -12.26 -4.34
CA CYS A 53 8.12 -11.81 -3.13
C CYS A 53 7.15 -12.88 -2.60
N LEU A 54 6.27 -13.42 -3.45
CA LEU A 54 5.32 -14.45 -3.06
C LEU A 54 5.99 -15.74 -2.55
N GLN A 55 7.12 -16.13 -3.15
CA GLN A 55 7.92 -17.25 -2.67
C GLN A 55 8.43 -16.98 -1.25
N THR A 56 8.99 -15.80 -0.99
CA THR A 56 9.50 -15.44 0.35
C THR A 56 8.39 -15.36 1.40
N ALA A 57 7.25 -14.75 1.07
CA ALA A 57 6.07 -14.70 1.92
C ALA A 57 5.55 -16.11 2.25
N THR A 58 5.54 -17.02 1.27
CA THR A 58 5.14 -18.42 1.46
C THR A 58 6.09 -19.15 2.41
N MET A 59 7.40 -18.93 2.28
CA MET A 59 8.39 -19.51 3.21
C MET A 59 8.21 -18.97 4.63
N ALA A 60 7.99 -17.65 4.79
CA ALA A 60 7.76 -17.03 6.08
C ALA A 60 6.49 -17.59 6.75
N ARG A 61 5.40 -17.75 5.99
CA ARG A 61 4.15 -18.36 6.47
C ARG A 61 4.37 -19.81 6.92
N ASN A 62 5.09 -20.61 6.12
CA ASN A 62 5.40 -22.00 6.46
C ASN A 62 6.31 -22.13 7.70
N ALA A 63 7.09 -21.09 8.00
CA ALA A 63 7.91 -20.98 9.20
C ALA A 63 7.15 -20.41 10.42
N ASN A 64 5.82 -20.25 10.34
CA ASN A 64 4.98 -19.64 11.38
C ASN A 64 5.44 -18.23 11.79
N ALA A 65 5.93 -17.42 10.84
CA ALA A 65 6.21 -16.02 11.11
C ALA A 65 4.92 -15.21 11.35
N SER A 66 5.04 -14.03 11.96
CA SER A 66 3.91 -13.11 12.13
C SER A 66 3.38 -12.60 10.79
N ASP A 67 2.11 -12.19 10.74
CA ASP A 67 1.51 -11.61 9.53
C ASP A 67 2.29 -10.39 9.01
N GLU A 68 2.82 -9.56 9.91
CA GLU A 68 3.70 -8.42 9.57
C GLU A 68 5.01 -8.84 8.86
N LYS A 69 5.48 -10.08 9.06
CA LYS A 69 6.66 -10.60 8.35
C LYS A 69 6.31 -11.35 7.06
N VAL A 70 5.07 -11.83 6.95
CA VAL A 70 4.57 -12.51 5.76
C VAL A 70 4.15 -11.49 4.70
N PHE A 71 3.59 -10.37 5.14
CA PHE A 71 3.24 -9.21 4.34
C PHE A 71 4.46 -8.32 4.07
#